data_AF-A0A6B3GBA8-F1
#
_entry.id   AF-A0A6B3GBA8-F1
#
_cell.length_a   1.000
_cell.length_b   1.000
_cell.length_c   1.000
_cell.angle_alpha   90.00
_cell.angle_beta   90.00
_cell.angle_gamma   90.00
#
_symmetry.space_group_name_H-M   'P 1'
#
loop_
_entity.id
_entity.type
_entity.pdbx_description
1 polymer ?
#
loop_
_entity_poly.entity_id
_entity_poly.type
_entity_poly.pdbx_seq_one_letter_code
_entity_poly.pdbx_strand_id
1 'polypeptide(L)'
;FAVICVAEGAHPAEGSMPYAKGEIDQYGHERFQGIGNRLAIELETRLGKEARPVILGHVQRGGTPTAYDRVLATRFGWHAVEAVHRGEFGRMTALRGTDIAMVPLAEAVTQLKRVPAERMYE
;
A
#
# COMPACT_ATOMS: atom_id res chain seq x y z
N PHE A 1 24.55 -5.63 -10.89
CA PHE A 1 23.14 -5.34 -11.19
C PHE A 1 22.44 -5.01 -9.87
N ALA A 2 21.34 -4.26 -9.88
CA ALA A 2 20.56 -3.90 -8.68
C ALA A 2 19.07 -4.00 -9.00
N VAL A 3 18.26 -4.33 -8.00
CA VAL A 3 16.79 -4.33 -8.08
C VAL A 3 16.29 -3.23 -7.16
N ILE A 4 15.43 -2.35 -7.67
CA ILE A 4 14.87 -1.22 -6.94
C ILE A 4 13.36 -1.36 -6.95
N CYS A 5 12.76 -1.39 -5.76
CA CYS A 5 11.32 -1.36 -5.59
C CYS A 5 10.90 0.04 -5.15
N VAL A 6 9.87 0.59 -5.80
CA VAL A 6 9.34 1.93 -5.49
C VAL A 6 7.83 1.85 -5.35
N ALA A 7 7.29 2.38 -4.25
CA ALA A 7 5.84 2.48 -4.05
C ALA A 7 5.25 3.54 -4.98
N GLU A 8 4.04 3.33 -5.49
CA GLU A 8 3.40 4.25 -6.45
C GLU A 8 3.25 5.69 -5.95
N GLY A 9 3.03 5.86 -4.64
CA GLY A 9 2.94 7.15 -3.96
C GLY A 9 4.28 7.70 -3.44
N ALA A 10 5.42 7.13 -3.83
CA ALA A 10 6.73 7.66 -3.44
C ALA A 10 7.00 9.00 -4.15
N HIS A 11 7.60 9.94 -3.43
CA HIS A 11 7.96 11.26 -3.91
C HIS A 11 9.46 11.49 -3.72
N PRO A 12 10.16 12.13 -4.67
CA PRO A 12 11.53 12.54 -4.44
C PRO A 12 11.61 13.57 -3.32
N ALA A 13 12.78 13.66 -2.70
CA ALA A 13 13.11 14.78 -1.84
C ALA A 13 13.04 16.08 -2.65
N GLU A 14 12.71 17.17 -1.95
CA GLU A 14 12.57 18.48 -2.60
C GLU A 14 13.87 18.88 -3.31
N GLY A 15 13.75 19.33 -4.56
CA GLY A 15 14.88 19.71 -5.42
C GLY A 15 15.76 18.54 -5.88
N SER A 16 15.51 17.30 -5.45
CA SER A 16 16.40 16.18 -5.76
C SER A 16 16.16 15.59 -7.14
N MET A 17 14.97 15.72 -7.71
CA MET A 17 14.62 15.16 -9.02
C MET A 17 13.40 15.91 -9.58
N PRO A 18 13.36 16.26 -10.88
CA PRO A 18 12.18 16.84 -11.49
C PRO A 18 11.01 15.83 -11.46
N TYR A 19 9.97 16.16 -10.69
CA TYR A 19 8.77 15.35 -10.53
C TYR A 19 7.54 16.26 -10.44
N ALA A 20 6.67 16.19 -11.45
CA ALA A 20 5.43 16.93 -11.46
C ALA A 20 4.44 16.33 -10.48
N LYS A 21 3.68 17.18 -9.80
CA LYS A 21 2.52 16.75 -9.00
C LYS A 21 1.39 16.30 -9.92
N GLY A 22 0.65 15.28 -9.49
CA GLY A 22 -0.54 14.79 -10.18
C GLY A 22 -1.70 15.76 -10.12
N GLU A 23 -2.70 15.53 -10.97
CA GLU A 23 -4.02 16.14 -10.79
C GLU A 23 -4.71 15.49 -9.58
N ILE A 24 -5.38 16.31 -8.77
CA ILE A 24 -6.23 15.84 -7.68
C ILE A 24 -7.62 15.61 -8.26
N ASP A 25 -8.15 14.39 -8.09
CA ASP A 25 -9.51 14.08 -8.51
C ASP A 25 -10.58 14.73 -7.60
N GLN A 26 -11.84 14.61 -8.00
CA GLN A 26 -12.98 15.17 -7.24
C GLN A 26 -13.16 14.60 -5.82
N TYR A 27 -12.45 13.51 -5.49
CA TYR A 27 -12.49 12.85 -4.18
C TYR A 27 -11.24 13.16 -3.34
N GLY A 28 -10.33 14.00 -3.85
CA GLY A 28 -9.10 14.38 -3.15
C GLY A 28 -7.93 13.42 -3.36
N HIS A 29 -8.03 12.46 -4.28
CA HIS A 29 -6.93 11.54 -4.57
C HIS A 29 -6.03 12.09 -5.68
N GLU A 30 -4.72 12.07 -5.42
CA GLU A 30 -3.72 12.44 -6.42
C GLU A 30 -3.52 11.32 -7.45
N ARG A 31 -3.59 11.67 -8.74
CA ARG A 31 -3.20 10.77 -9.82
C ARG A 31 -1.67 10.74 -9.95
N PHE A 32 -1.06 9.64 -9.55
CA PHE A 32 0.39 9.49 -9.61
C PHE A 32 0.92 9.50 -11.05
N GLN A 33 1.94 10.33 -11.30
CA GLN A 33 2.58 10.54 -12.61
C GLN A 33 3.60 9.43 -12.98
N GLY A 34 3.64 8.33 -12.23
CA GLY A 34 4.50 7.17 -12.50
C GLY A 34 5.95 7.35 -12.05
N ILE A 35 6.18 7.32 -10.73
CA ILE A 35 7.52 7.45 -10.11
C ILE A 35 8.56 6.46 -10.66
N GLY A 36 8.15 5.23 -11.00
CA GLY A 36 9.06 4.21 -11.54
C GLY A 36 9.76 4.64 -12.84
N ASN A 37 9.03 5.27 -13.77
CA ASN A 37 9.61 5.75 -15.03
C ASN A 37 10.54 6.94 -14.80
N ARG A 38 10.15 7.87 -13.92
CA ARG A 38 10.96 9.04 -13.58
C ARG A 38 12.27 8.64 -12.90
N LEU A 39 12.20 7.71 -11.96
CA LEU A 39 13.38 7.19 -11.26
C LEU A 39 14.36 6.49 -12.22
N ALA A 40 13.86 5.72 -13.19
CA ALA A 40 14.72 5.07 -14.17
C ALA A 40 15.53 6.09 -15.00
N ILE A 41 14.88 7.13 -15.53
CA ILE A 41 15.53 8.22 -16.27
C ILE A 41 16.61 8.91 -15.41
N GLU A 42 16.28 9.17 -14.14
CA GLU A 42 17.21 9.84 -13.23
C GLU A 42 18.45 8.98 -12.93
N LEU A 43 18.25 7.68 -12.71
CA LEU A 43 19.34 6.73 -12.47
C LEU A 43 20.27 6.62 -13.68
N GLU A 44 19.71 6.54 -14.90
CA GLU A 44 20.50 6.51 -16.14
C GLU A 44 21.32 7.79 -16.30
N THR A 45 20.70 8.94 -16.06
CA THR A 45 21.34 10.26 -16.17
C THR A 45 22.52 10.40 -15.21
N ARG A 46 22.37 9.94 -13.96
CA ARG A 46 23.40 10.10 -12.92
C ARG A 46 24.51 9.05 -12.99
N LEU A 47 24.15 7.82 -13.33
CA LEU A 47 25.05 6.68 -13.18
C LEU A 47 25.61 6.17 -14.52
N GLY A 48 25.06 6.61 -15.66
CA GLY A 48 25.45 6.12 -16.98
C GLY A 48 25.17 4.63 -17.18
N LYS A 49 24.22 4.07 -16.43
CA LYS A 49 23.87 2.64 -16.42
C LYS A 49 22.40 2.47 -16.77
N GLU A 50 22.09 1.54 -17.66
CA GLU A 50 20.73 1.19 -18.07
C GLU A 50 19.83 0.86 -16.87
N ALA A 51 18.63 1.45 -16.84
CA ALA A 51 17.60 1.19 -15.84
C ALA A 51 16.28 0.86 -16.55
N ARG A 52 15.76 -0.36 -16.32
CA ARG A 52 14.52 -0.84 -16.94
C ARG A 52 13.36 -0.78 -15.93
N PRO A 53 12.43 0.18 -16.05
CA PRO A 53 11.26 0.21 -15.17
C PRO A 53 10.26 -0.89 -15.57
N VAL A 54 9.65 -1.52 -14.56
CA VAL A 54 8.54 -2.47 -14.74
C VAL A 54 7.37 -2.01 -13.89
N ILE A 55 6.26 -1.68 -14.53
CA ILE A 55 5.03 -1.22 -13.87
C ILE A 55 4.06 -2.40 -13.78
N LEU A 56 3.92 -2.98 -12.59
CA LEU A 56 3.12 -4.20 -12.39
C LEU A 56 1.61 -3.94 -12.46
N GLY A 57 1.14 -2.76 -12.03
CA GLY A 57 -0.26 -2.34 -12.15
C GLY A 57 -1.27 -3.39 -11.66
N HIS A 58 -2.28 -3.68 -12.49
CA HIS A 58 -3.37 -4.62 -12.19
C HIS A 58 -2.90 -6.05 -11.89
N VAL A 59 -1.73 -6.47 -12.38
CA VAL A 59 -1.22 -7.83 -12.15
C VAL A 59 -1.05 -8.11 -10.65
N GLN A 60 -0.67 -7.10 -9.86
CA GLN A 60 -0.52 -7.25 -8.41
C GLN A 60 -1.85 -7.54 -7.68
N ARG A 61 -2.99 -7.21 -8.30
CA ARG A 61 -4.33 -7.35 -7.71
C ARG A 61 -5.18 -8.44 -8.39
N GLY A 62 -4.67 -9.06 -9.46
CA GLY A 62 -5.43 -9.97 -10.33
C GLY A 62 -5.12 -11.46 -10.19
N GLY A 63 -4.33 -11.86 -9.19
CA GLY A 63 -3.93 -13.26 -8.98
C GLY A 63 -4.88 -14.07 -8.08
N THR A 64 -4.70 -15.40 -8.06
CA THR A 64 -5.39 -16.25 -7.07
C THR A 64 -4.81 -15.95 -5.68
N PRO A 65 -5.65 -15.66 -4.65
CA PRO A 65 -5.16 -15.41 -3.29
C PRO A 65 -4.34 -16.58 -2.77
N THR A 66 -3.34 -16.30 -1.93
CA THR A 66 -2.52 -17.36 -1.33
C THR A 66 -3.34 -18.23 -0.36
N ALA A 67 -2.82 -19.39 0.03
CA ALA A 67 -3.48 -20.21 1.07
C ALA A 67 -3.66 -19.42 2.39
N TYR A 68 -2.67 -18.61 2.74
CA TYR A 68 -2.75 -17.72 3.89
C TYR A 68 -3.88 -16.70 3.76
N ASP A 69 -3.97 -16.01 2.61
CA ASP A 69 -5.01 -15.00 2.37
C ASP A 69 -6.40 -15.62 2.41
N ARG A 70 -6.57 -16.83 1.87
CA ARG A 70 -7.85 -17.55 1.92
C ARG A 70 -8.26 -17.85 3.36
N VAL A 71 -7.35 -18.42 4.16
CA VAL A 71 -7.63 -18.71 5.58
C VAL A 71 -7.92 -17.43 6.35
N LEU A 72 -7.13 -16.37 6.15
CA LEU A 72 -7.34 -15.09 6.82
C LEU A 72 -8.70 -14.47 6.45
N ALA A 73 -9.05 -14.46 5.17
CA ALA A 73 -10.33 -13.94 4.69
C ALA A 73 -11.52 -14.73 5.28
N THR A 74 -11.42 -16.06 5.35
CA THR A 74 -12.45 -16.89 6.00
C THR A 74 -12.58 -16.56 7.49
N ARG A 75 -11.46 -16.39 8.20
CA ARG A 75 -11.49 -16.01 9.62
C ARG A 75 -12.13 -14.63 9.81
N PHE A 76 -11.77 -13.64 9.00
CA PHE A 76 -12.44 -12.34 9.03
C PHE A 76 -13.94 -12.45 8.77
N GLY A 77 -14.35 -13.18 7.72
CA GLY A 77 -15.77 -13.38 7.42
C GLY A 77 -16.53 -14.03 8.58
N TRP A 78 -15.98 -15.08 9.18
CA TRP A 78 -16.57 -15.76 10.33
C TRP A 78 -16.82 -14.81 11.49
N HIS A 79 -15.78 -14.08 11.93
CA HIS A 79 -15.88 -13.16 13.06
C HIS A 79 -16.83 -11.98 12.79
N ALA A 80 -16.91 -11.52 11.54
CA ALA A 80 -17.84 -10.48 11.14
C ALA A 80 -19.31 -10.95 11.25
N VAL A 81 -19.62 -12.16 10.79
CA VAL A 81 -20.97 -12.74 10.90
C VAL A 81 -21.35 -12.94 12.38
N GLU A 82 -20.42 -13.46 13.18
CA GLU A 82 -20.58 -13.59 14.63
C GLU A 82 -20.87 -12.26 15.33
N ALA A 83 -20.17 -11.19 14.95
CA ALA A 83 -20.42 -9.85 15.50
C ALA A 83 -21.82 -9.35 15.14
N VAL A 84 -22.26 -9.55 13.89
CA VAL A 84 -23.63 -9.21 13.47
C VAL A 84 -24.67 -9.99 14.25
N HIS A 85 -24.45 -11.29 14.48
CA HIS A 85 -25.36 -12.12 15.27
C HIS A 85 -25.52 -11.61 16.71
N ARG A 86 -24.44 -11.07 17.31
CA ARG A 86 -24.46 -10.43 18.64
C ARG A 86 -24.92 -8.97 18.64
N GLY A 87 -25.25 -8.38 17.48
CA GLY A 87 -25.65 -6.98 17.36
C GLY A 87 -24.49 -5.98 17.51
N GLU A 88 -23.24 -6.41 17.37
CA GLU A 88 -22.03 -5.59 17.54
C GLU A 88 -21.69 -4.80 16.26
N PHE A 89 -22.61 -3.93 15.84
CA PHE A 89 -22.43 -3.09 14.64
C PHE A 89 -21.41 -1.96 14.83
N GLY A 90 -20.97 -1.36 13.72
CA GLY A 90 -20.01 -0.24 13.73
C GLY A 90 -18.57 -0.66 14.00
N ARG A 91 -18.26 -1.96 13.86
CA ARG A 91 -16.94 -2.55 14.09
C ARG A 91 -16.45 -3.28 12.84
N MET A 92 -15.13 -3.45 12.72
CA MET A 92 -14.48 -4.26 11.68
C MET A 92 -13.56 -5.31 12.29
N THR A 93 -13.34 -6.39 11.55
CA THR A 93 -12.33 -7.40 11.89
C THR A 93 -10.92 -6.88 11.57
N ALA A 94 -9.98 -7.12 12.48
CA ALA A 94 -8.57 -6.84 12.29
C ALA A 94 -7.71 -8.00 12.79
N LEU A 95 -6.55 -8.23 12.16
CA LEU A 95 -5.57 -9.19 12.65
C LEU A 95 -4.61 -8.50 13.62
N ARG A 96 -4.49 -9.03 14.85
CA ARG A 96 -3.54 -8.59 15.88
C ARG A 96 -2.68 -9.78 16.30
N GLY A 97 -1.43 -9.81 15.83
CA GLY A 97 -0.61 -11.02 15.94
C GLY A 97 -1.27 -12.17 15.18
N THR A 98 -1.68 -13.21 15.90
CA THR A 98 -2.42 -14.35 15.35
C THR A 98 -3.93 -14.25 15.51
N ASP A 99 -4.44 -13.29 16.28
CA ASP A 99 -5.84 -13.23 16.72
C ASP A 99 -6.70 -12.27 15.88
N ILE A 100 -7.97 -12.62 15.71
CA ILE A 100 -8.96 -11.74 15.08
C ILE A 100 -9.63 -10.89 16.16
N ALA A 101 -9.51 -9.58 16.04
CA ALA A 101 -10.09 -8.62 16.96
C ALA A 101 -11.20 -7.80 16.27
N MET A 102 -12.21 -7.38 17.04
CA MET A 102 -13.25 -6.45 16.60
C MET A 102 -12.91 -5.02 17.02
N VAL A 103 -12.58 -4.18 16.05
CA VAL A 103 -12.14 -2.78 16.27
C VAL A 103 -13.25 -1.81 15.84
N PRO A 104 -13.56 -0.75 16.60
CA PRO A 104 -14.51 0.27 16.16
C PRO A 104 -14.08 0.92 14.85
N LEU A 105 -15.00 1.03 13.88
CA LEU A 105 -14.71 1.68 12.59
C LEU A 105 -14.31 3.14 12.78
N ALA A 106 -14.94 3.84 13.72
CA ALA A 106 -14.62 5.22 14.04
C ALA A 106 -13.15 5.40 14.45
N GLU A 107 -12.56 4.43 15.15
CA GLU A 107 -11.13 4.46 15.52
C GLU A 107 -10.24 4.10 14.33
N ALA A 108 -10.64 3.09 13.54
CA ALA A 108 -9.84 2.56 12.44
C ALA A 108 -9.54 3.58 11.33
N VAL A 109 -10.38 4.61 11.18
CA VAL A 109 -10.23 5.65 10.15
C VAL A 109 -9.48 6.90 10.64
N THR A 110 -9.11 6.96 11.93
CA THR A 110 -8.48 8.16 12.51
C THR A 110 -7.02 8.32 12.10
N GLN A 111 -6.27 7.23 12.09
CA GLN A 111 -4.83 7.24 11.89
C GLN A 111 -4.39 6.19 10.88
N LEU A 112 -3.62 6.63 9.89
CA LEU A 112 -2.98 5.73 8.94
C LEU A 112 -1.86 4.92 9.60
N LYS A 113 -1.84 3.61 9.35
CA LYS A 113 -0.73 2.73 9.73
C LYS A 113 0.46 2.98 8.80
N ARG A 114 1.37 3.87 9.22
CA ARG A 114 2.62 4.16 8.52
C ARG A 114 3.70 3.15 8.88
N VAL A 115 4.70 3.02 8.02
CA VAL A 115 5.91 2.25 8.33
C VAL A 115 6.68 2.99 9.44
N PRO A 116 6.99 2.32 10.58
CA PRO A 116 7.79 2.93 11.65
C PRO A 116 9.18 3.35 11.16
N ALA A 117 9.70 4.45 11.69
CA ALA A 117 11.00 5.00 11.26
C ALA A 117 12.17 4.00 11.46
N GLU A 118 12.15 3.25 12.55
CA GLU A 118 13.13 2.19 12.84
C GLU A 118 13.23 1.13 11.73
N ARG A 119 12.09 0.78 11.08
CA ARG A 119 12.07 -0.21 9.99
C ARG A 119 12.49 0.35 8.63
N MET A 120 12.74 1.66 8.52
CA MET A 120 13.19 2.27 7.26
C MET A 120 14.71 2.21 7.07
N TYR A 121 15.46 1.99 8.15
CA TYR A 121 16.92 2.03 8.16
C TYR A 121 17.58 0.69 8.52
N GLU A 122 16.79 -0.37 8.67
CA GLU A 122 17.24 -1.77 8.74
C GLU A 122 17.55 -2.30 7.33
#